data_AF-A0AA40E9H4-F1
#
_entry.id   AF-A0AA40E9H4-F1
#
_cell.length_a   1.000
_cell.length_b   1.000
_cell.length_c   1.000
_cell.angle_alpha   90.00
_cell.angle_beta   90.00
_cell.angle_gamma   90.00
#
_symmetry.space_group_name_H-M   'P 1'
#
loop_
_entity.id
_entity.type
_entity.pdbx_description
1 polymer ?
#
loop_
_entity_poly.entity_id
_entity_poly.type
_entity_poly.pdbx_seq_one_letter_code
_entity_poly.pdbx_strand_id
1 'polypeptide(L)'
;MRAYVLPERLGGKATRFTATGSIVNPTFERDASRRISRRQRLYHIVVECGAWIPVLVILSLVGGVTGRILYEVYGAPGASRAAHDTLLQVLRAVGWPSNSWFLTLGANLTPLAYAFFPPDVPQRDRLMGKREENGARYPKSTEERAKMKSTPRVTSSIFHVLYFAYVFYNAALLYASRWI
;
A
#
# COMPACT_ATOMS: atom_id res chain seq x y z
N MET A 1 2.15 -10.98 -29.51
CA MET A 1 1.60 -10.49 -28.22
C MET A 1 0.09 -10.72 -28.25
N ARG A 2 -0.45 -11.57 -27.37
CA ARG A 2 -1.92 -11.73 -27.22
C ARG A 2 -2.37 -10.68 -26.21
N ALA A 3 -2.80 -9.52 -26.68
CA ALA A 3 -3.42 -8.52 -25.83
C ALA A 3 -4.80 -9.03 -25.43
N TYR A 4 -5.05 -9.19 -24.13
CA TYR A 4 -6.39 -9.45 -23.63
C TYR A 4 -7.24 -8.22 -23.93
N VAL A 5 -8.07 -8.30 -24.97
CA VAL A 5 -9.08 -7.29 -25.27
C VAL A 5 -10.21 -7.50 -24.28
N LEU A 6 -10.15 -6.81 -23.15
CA LEU A 6 -11.27 -6.75 -22.22
C LEU A 6 -12.44 -6.07 -22.95
N PRO A 7 -13.69 -6.54 -22.83
CA PRO A 7 -14.84 -5.84 -23.40
C PRO A 7 -14.93 -4.40 -22.85
N GLU A 8 -15.35 -3.44 -23.67
CA GLU A 8 -15.48 -2.03 -23.25
C GLU A 8 -16.35 -1.86 -21.99
N ARG A 9 -17.34 -2.75 -21.83
CA ARG A 9 -18.23 -2.79 -20.65
C ARG A 9 -17.54 -3.15 -19.34
N LEU A 10 -16.37 -3.80 -19.40
CA LEU A 10 -15.55 -4.13 -18.23
C LEU A 10 -14.34 -3.19 -18.12
N GLY A 11 -14.31 -2.07 -18.86
CA GLY A 11 -13.21 -1.11 -18.83
C GLY A 11 -12.10 -1.42 -19.85
N GLY A 12 -12.39 -2.23 -20.87
CA GLY A 12 -11.49 -2.41 -22.00
C GLY A 12 -11.17 -1.10 -22.69
N LYS A 13 -9.89 -0.74 -22.73
CA LYS A 13 -9.38 0.40 -23.50
C LYS A 13 -8.36 -0.09 -24.51
N ALA A 14 -8.43 0.43 -25.73
CA ALA A 14 -7.40 0.17 -26.75
C ALA A 14 -6.03 0.56 -26.19
N THR A 15 -5.09 -0.39 -26.16
CA THR A 15 -3.72 -0.17 -25.68
C THR A 15 -2.99 0.72 -26.66
N ARG A 16 -3.13 2.04 -26.52
CA ARG A 16 -2.36 3.04 -27.27
C ARG A 16 -1.14 3.41 -26.44
N PHE A 17 0.04 3.24 -27.02
CA PHE A 17 1.28 3.66 -26.37
C PHE A 17 1.37 5.19 -26.40
N THR A 18 1.07 5.84 -25.28
CA THR A 18 1.35 7.27 -25.10
C THR A 18 2.69 7.40 -24.40
N ALA A 19 3.64 8.12 -25.02
CA ALA A 19 4.94 8.37 -24.40
C ALA A 19 4.75 9.05 -23.04
N THR A 20 5.31 8.47 -21.98
CA THR A 20 5.08 8.93 -20.60
C THR A 20 5.45 10.40 -20.38
N GLY A 21 6.36 10.94 -21.19
CA GLY A 21 6.78 12.35 -21.14
C GLY A 21 5.77 13.36 -21.70
N SER A 22 4.78 12.92 -22.49
CA SER A 22 3.74 13.79 -23.06
C SER A 22 2.38 13.65 -22.37
N ILE A 23 2.27 12.80 -21.35
CA ILE A 23 1.05 12.66 -20.57
C ILE A 23 0.89 13.92 -19.73
N VAL A 24 -0.13 14.72 -20.04
CA VAL A 24 -0.52 15.88 -19.24
C VAL A 24 -0.87 15.37 -17.84
N ASN A 25 -0.20 15.92 -16.82
CA ASN A 25 -0.47 15.60 -15.42
C ASN A 25 -1.29 16.74 -14.78
N PRO A 26 -2.63 16.70 -14.85
CA PRO A 26 -3.48 17.77 -14.32
C PRO A 26 -3.49 17.81 -12.79
N THR A 27 -3.15 16.71 -12.13
CA THR A 27 -3.23 16.57 -10.66
C THR A 27 -1.94 17.01 -9.95
N PHE A 28 -0.86 17.28 -10.71
CA PHE A 28 0.44 17.72 -10.23
C PHE A 28 0.94 16.93 -9.00
N GLU A 29 0.68 15.61 -8.94
CA GLU A 29 0.81 14.82 -7.69
C GLU A 29 2.19 14.90 -7.03
N ARG A 30 3.24 15.01 -7.87
CA ARG A 30 4.65 15.00 -7.45
C ARG A 30 5.15 16.39 -7.03
N ASP A 31 4.41 17.45 -7.33
CA ASP A 31 4.77 18.83 -6.98
C ASP A 31 4.09 19.22 -5.66
N ALA A 32 4.88 19.41 -4.61
CA ALA A 32 4.37 19.76 -3.29
C ALA A 32 3.58 21.09 -3.28
N SER A 33 3.91 22.02 -4.19
CA SER A 33 3.33 23.37 -4.23
C SER A 33 2.02 23.45 -5.04
N ARG A 34 1.87 22.63 -6.08
CA ARG A 34 0.75 22.67 -7.03
C ARG A 34 -0.20 21.48 -6.95
N ARG A 35 0.08 20.52 -6.06
CA ARG A 35 -0.78 19.34 -5.90
C ARG A 35 -2.21 19.69 -5.54
N ILE A 36 -3.12 18.89 -6.10
CA ILE A 36 -4.54 18.93 -5.76
C ILE A 36 -4.80 18.61 -4.28
N SER A 37 -5.96 19.05 -3.80
CA SER A 37 -6.38 18.82 -2.42
C SER A 37 -6.47 17.32 -2.08
N ARG A 38 -6.31 16.98 -0.78
CA ARG A 38 -6.33 15.58 -0.32
C ARG A 38 -7.65 14.85 -0.65
N ARG A 39 -8.78 15.57 -0.58
CA ARG A 39 -10.11 15.00 -0.88
C ARG A 39 -10.28 14.66 -2.36
N GLN A 40 -9.89 15.58 -3.25
CA GLN A 40 -9.92 15.34 -4.70
C GLN A 40 -9.00 14.18 -5.09
N ARG A 41 -7.82 14.09 -4.47
CA ARG A 41 -6.89 12.98 -4.72
C ARG A 41 -7.44 11.64 -4.26
N LEU A 42 -8.07 11.60 -3.08
CA LEU A 42 -8.72 10.39 -2.59
C LEU A 42 -9.83 9.94 -3.54
N TYR A 43 -10.68 10.87 -3.99
CA TYR A 43 -11.74 10.58 -4.95
C TYR A 43 -11.17 10.03 -6.27
N HIS A 44 -10.17 10.71 -6.84
CA HIS A 44 -9.51 10.28 -8.08
C HIS A 44 -8.89 8.88 -7.93
N ILE A 45 -8.17 8.59 -6.85
CA ILE A 45 -7.54 7.29 -6.65
C ILE A 45 -8.58 6.18 -6.42
N VAL A 46 -9.58 6.41 -5.56
CA VAL A 46 -10.57 5.40 -5.21
C VAL A 46 -11.52 5.13 -6.37
N VAL A 47 -12.06 6.18 -6.99
CA VAL A 47 -13.11 6.08 -8.01
C VAL A 47 -12.50 5.97 -9.40
N GLU A 48 -11.66 6.92 -9.82
CA GLU A 48 -11.19 7.02 -11.20
C GLU A 48 -10.06 6.04 -11.53
N CYS A 49 -9.15 5.78 -10.58
CA CYS A 49 -8.09 4.78 -10.72
C CYS A 49 -8.53 3.36 -10.31
N GLY A 50 -9.78 3.16 -9.86
CA GLY A 50 -10.31 1.86 -9.52
C GLY A 50 -9.83 1.30 -8.17
N ALA A 51 -9.28 2.11 -7.27
CA ALA A 51 -8.85 1.62 -5.95
C ALA A 51 -10.03 1.27 -5.01
N TRP A 52 -11.28 1.40 -5.45
CA TRP A 52 -12.45 0.88 -4.76
C TRP A 52 -12.40 -0.65 -4.58
N ILE A 53 -11.76 -1.39 -5.50
CA ILE A 53 -11.57 -2.86 -5.36
C ILE A 53 -10.69 -3.17 -4.13
N PRO A 54 -9.45 -2.62 -4.00
CA PRO A 54 -8.67 -2.72 -2.77
C PRO A 54 -9.42 -2.30 -1.51
N VAL A 55 -10.24 -1.24 -1.57
CA VAL A 55 -11.06 -0.79 -0.44
C VAL A 55 -12.07 -1.86 -0.03
N LEU A 56 -12.79 -2.46 -0.99
CA LEU A 56 -13.71 -3.56 -0.70
C LEU A 56 -12.99 -4.76 -0.11
N VAL A 57 -11.81 -5.12 -0.64
CA VAL A 57 -10.97 -6.20 -0.08
C VAL A 57 -10.59 -5.89 1.37
N ILE A 58 -10.18 -4.66 1.67
CA ILE A 58 -9.88 -4.23 3.06
C ILE A 58 -11.12 -4.42 3.94
N LEU A 59 -12.28 -3.95 3.51
CA LEU A 59 -13.52 -4.07 4.28
C LEU A 59 -13.91 -5.53 4.51
N SER A 60 -13.80 -6.38 3.49
CA SER A 60 -14.08 -7.82 3.62
C SER A 60 -13.10 -8.53 4.55
N LEU A 61 -11.81 -8.19 4.48
CA LEU A 61 -10.80 -8.78 5.37
C LEU A 61 -11.01 -8.35 6.81
N VAL A 62 -11.15 -7.04 7.07
CA VAL A 62 -11.39 -6.52 8.42
C VAL A 62 -12.71 -7.03 8.99
N GLY A 63 -13.77 -7.05 8.18
CA GLY A 63 -15.07 -7.59 8.57
C GLY A 63 -15.02 -9.09 8.87
N GLY A 64 -14.33 -9.87 8.03
CA GLY A 64 -14.18 -11.32 8.24
C GLY A 64 -13.37 -11.65 9.49
N VAL A 65 -12.23 -10.98 9.71
CA VAL A 65 -11.39 -11.16 10.91
C VAL A 65 -12.16 -10.73 12.15
N THR A 66 -12.76 -9.53 12.15
CA THR A 66 -13.53 -9.02 13.30
C THR A 66 -14.73 -9.91 13.60
N GLY A 67 -15.47 -10.32 12.57
CA GLY A 67 -16.61 -11.24 12.71
C GLY A 67 -16.19 -12.59 13.27
N ARG A 68 -15.03 -13.13 12.83
CA ARG A 68 -14.50 -14.38 13.39
C ARG A 68 -14.11 -14.22 14.86
N ILE A 69 -13.44 -13.13 15.22
CA ILE A 69 -13.10 -12.85 16.63
C ILE A 69 -14.37 -12.77 17.48
N LEU A 70 -15.38 -12.01 17.03
CA LEU A 70 -16.64 -11.86 17.77
C LEU A 70 -17.38 -13.20 17.91
N TYR A 71 -17.35 -14.04 16.86
CA TYR A 71 -17.92 -15.38 16.92
C TYR A 71 -17.24 -16.26 17.97
N GLU A 72 -15.91 -16.31 18.02
CA GLU A 72 -15.18 -17.08 19.02
C GLU A 72 -15.40 -16.57 20.45
N VAL A 73 -15.49 -15.24 20.63
CA VAL A 73 -15.64 -14.64 21.95
C VAL A 73 -17.06 -14.79 22.50
N TYR A 74 -18.09 -14.61 21.66
CA TYR A 74 -19.48 -14.49 22.12
C TYR A 74 -20.43 -15.57 21.60
N GLY A 75 -20.12 -16.22 20.48
CA GLY A 75 -21.05 -17.09 19.75
C GLY A 75 -20.66 -18.56 19.69
N ALA A 76 -19.42 -18.91 20.05
CA ALA A 76 -18.93 -20.28 19.92
C ALA A 76 -19.52 -21.19 21.03
N PRO A 77 -20.13 -22.34 20.67
CA PRO A 77 -20.53 -23.34 21.65
C PRO A 77 -19.26 -23.90 22.32
N GLY A 78 -19.07 -23.61 23.60
CA GLY A 78 -17.83 -23.91 24.33
C GLY A 78 -16.91 -22.71 24.56
N ALA A 79 -17.40 -21.48 24.36
CA ALA A 79 -16.71 -20.27 24.80
C ALA A 79 -16.41 -20.37 26.30
N SER A 80 -15.13 -20.50 26.64
CA SER A 80 -14.67 -20.52 28.03
C SER A 80 -14.83 -19.11 28.62
N ARG A 81 -15.21 -19.02 29.90
CA ARG A 81 -15.20 -17.74 30.64
C ARG A 81 -13.79 -17.30 31.02
N ALA A 82 -12.82 -18.21 30.95
CA ALA A 82 -11.43 -17.91 31.25
C ALA A 82 -10.78 -17.19 30.05
N ALA A 83 -10.23 -16.00 30.30
CA ALA A 83 -9.61 -15.17 29.27
C ALA A 83 -8.49 -15.89 28.49
N HIS A 84 -7.75 -16.78 29.16
CA HIS A 84 -6.69 -17.58 28.55
C HIS A 84 -7.21 -18.52 27.46
N ASP A 85 -8.29 -19.24 27.73
CA ASP A 85 -8.86 -20.21 26.79
C ASP A 85 -9.51 -19.50 25.61
N THR A 86 -10.19 -18.38 25.85
CA THR A 86 -10.72 -17.51 24.79
C THR A 86 -9.60 -16.99 23.90
N LEU A 87 -8.48 -16.56 24.49
CA LEU A 87 -7.32 -16.09 23.73
C LEU A 87 -6.75 -17.21 22.84
N LEU A 88 -6.62 -18.43 23.37
CA LEU A 88 -6.18 -19.59 22.59
C LEU A 88 -7.16 -19.95 21.47
N GLN A 89 -8.47 -19.86 21.71
CA GLN A 89 -9.49 -20.10 20.69
C GLN A 89 -9.39 -19.08 19.55
N VAL A 90 -9.30 -17.78 19.88
CA VAL A 90 -9.11 -16.72 18.89
C VAL A 90 -7.79 -16.88 18.14
N LEU A 91 -6.71 -17.23 18.83
CA LEU A 91 -5.40 -17.46 18.21
C LEU A 91 -5.43 -18.65 17.25
N ARG A 92 -6.15 -19.72 17.57
CA ARG A 92 -6.33 -20.88 16.66
C ARG A 92 -7.19 -20.53 15.46
N ALA A 93 -8.26 -19.78 15.67
CA ALA A 93 -9.24 -19.46 14.63
C ALA A 93 -8.74 -18.39 13.63
N VAL A 94 -7.96 -17.42 14.11
CA VAL A 94 -7.57 -16.23 13.34
C VAL A 94 -6.05 -16.10 13.21
N GLY A 95 -5.30 -16.68 14.14
CA GLY A 95 -3.85 -16.51 14.26
C GLY A 95 -2.99 -17.57 13.59
N TRP A 96 -3.53 -18.77 13.34
CA TRP A 96 -2.79 -19.98 12.94
C TRP A 96 -3.21 -20.50 11.55
N PRO A 97 -2.32 -21.03 10.68
CA PRO A 97 -0.86 -21.14 10.79
C PRO A 97 -0.07 -20.05 10.04
N SER A 98 -0.68 -19.26 9.15
CA SER A 98 -0.02 -18.14 8.46
C SER A 98 -1.05 -17.15 7.95
N ASN A 99 -0.99 -15.93 8.46
CA ASN A 99 -1.96 -14.87 8.19
C ASN A 99 -1.64 -14.11 6.90
N SER A 100 -1.86 -14.76 5.76
CA SER A 100 -1.79 -14.12 4.43
C SER A 100 -2.66 -12.87 4.36
N TRP A 101 -3.78 -12.84 5.08
CA TRP A 101 -4.68 -11.69 5.16
C TRP A 101 -3.97 -10.40 5.61
N PHE A 102 -2.94 -10.50 6.46
CA PHE A 102 -2.19 -9.34 6.93
C PHE A 102 -1.34 -8.72 5.82
N LEU A 103 -0.64 -9.56 5.04
CA LEU A 103 0.12 -9.12 3.88
C LEU A 103 -0.79 -8.56 2.79
N THR A 104 -1.93 -9.22 2.56
CA THR A 104 -2.96 -8.75 1.63
C THR A 104 -3.51 -7.39 2.08
N LEU A 105 -3.77 -7.19 3.38
CA LEU A 105 -4.20 -5.90 3.92
C LEU A 105 -3.16 -4.81 3.66
N GLY A 106 -1.88 -5.09 3.96
CA GLY A 106 -0.77 -4.16 3.71
C GLY A 106 -0.64 -3.78 2.23
N ALA A 107 -0.75 -4.76 1.32
CA ALA A 107 -0.70 -4.51 -0.12
C ALA A 107 -1.85 -3.61 -0.58
N ASN A 108 -3.08 -3.89 -0.14
CA ASN A 108 -4.28 -3.13 -0.52
C ASN A 108 -4.36 -1.74 0.14
N LEU A 109 -3.63 -1.51 1.24
CA LEU A 109 -3.51 -0.19 1.87
C LEU A 109 -2.59 0.77 1.08
N THR A 110 -1.71 0.26 0.21
CA THR A 110 -0.77 1.07 -0.58
C THR A 110 -1.42 2.23 -1.35
N PRO A 111 -2.48 2.04 -2.15
CA PRO A 111 -3.14 3.14 -2.86
C PRO A 111 -3.73 4.18 -1.91
N LEU A 112 -4.28 3.77 -0.77
CA LEU A 112 -4.78 4.69 0.25
C LEU A 112 -3.65 5.47 0.91
N ALA A 113 -2.57 4.78 1.26
CA ALA A 113 -1.39 5.41 1.82
C ALA A 113 -0.76 6.42 0.85
N TYR A 114 -0.76 6.13 -0.46
CA TYR A 114 -0.37 7.11 -1.49
C TYR A 114 -1.35 8.29 -1.57
N ALA A 115 -2.66 8.04 -1.44
CA ALA A 115 -3.67 9.09 -1.42
C ALA A 115 -3.49 10.05 -0.23
N PHE A 116 -2.98 9.60 0.91
CA PHE A 116 -2.71 10.48 2.06
C PHE A 116 -1.30 11.08 2.04
N PHE A 117 -0.29 10.26 1.71
CA PHE A 117 1.13 10.58 1.78
C PHE A 117 1.80 10.36 0.42
N PRO A 118 1.52 11.21 -0.59
CA PRO A 118 2.17 11.11 -1.88
C PRO A 118 3.66 11.44 -1.75
N PRO A 119 4.52 10.85 -2.60
CA PRO A 119 5.92 11.20 -2.65
C PRO A 119 6.11 12.59 -3.27
N ASP A 120 6.90 13.43 -2.62
CA ASP A 120 7.36 14.68 -3.20
C ASP A 120 8.57 14.42 -4.09
N VAL A 121 8.56 15.01 -5.29
CA VAL A 121 9.72 14.96 -6.19
C VAL A 121 10.17 16.37 -6.49
N PRO A 122 11.45 16.71 -6.25
CA PRO A 122 11.97 18.02 -6.61
C PRO A 122 11.88 18.21 -8.12
N GLN A 123 11.65 19.46 -8.54
CA GLN A 123 11.58 19.82 -9.95
C GLN A 123 12.86 19.39 -10.70
N ARG A 124 12.70 19.03 -11.98
CA ARG A 124 13.80 18.52 -12.82
C ARG A 124 15.02 19.45 -12.79
N ASP A 125 14.81 20.76 -12.92
CA ASP A 125 15.93 21.73 -12.92
C ASP A 125 16.75 21.71 -11.64
N ARG A 126 16.15 21.37 -10.51
CA ARG A 126 16.86 21.23 -9.22
C ARG A 126 17.71 19.95 -9.16
N LEU A 127 17.35 18.93 -9.94
CA LEU A 127 18.07 17.66 -10.07
C LEU A 127 19.18 17.71 -11.13
N MET A 128 19.19 18.74 -11.98
CA MET A 128 20.22 18.96 -13.00
C MET A 128 21.36 19.80 -12.42
N GLY A 129 22.58 19.52 -12.87
CA GLY A 129 23.78 20.29 -12.54
C GLY A 129 23.82 21.64 -13.25
N LYS A 130 24.96 22.33 -13.12
CA LYS A 130 25.23 23.56 -13.87
C LYS A 130 25.19 23.26 -15.38
N ARG A 131 24.84 24.27 -16.17
CA ARG A 131 24.84 24.16 -17.63
C ARG A 131 26.29 24.27 -18.10
N GLU A 132 26.71 23.34 -18.94
CA GLU A 132 28.02 23.38 -19.59
C GLU A 132 28.02 24.37 -20.77
N GLU A 133 29.19 24.74 -21.26
CA GLU A 133 29.35 25.66 -22.41
C GLU A 133 28.68 25.13 -23.68
N ASN A 134 28.62 23.81 -23.86
CA ASN A 134 27.90 23.12 -24.93
C ASN A 134 26.36 23.20 -24.81
N GLY A 135 25.84 23.85 -23.76
CA GLY A 135 24.42 24.00 -23.49
C GLY A 135 23.74 22.78 -22.88
N ALA A 136 24.45 21.67 -22.68
CA ALA A 136 23.95 20.46 -22.03
C ALA A 136 23.87 20.62 -20.51
N ARG A 137 22.96 19.85 -19.89
CA ARG A 137 22.83 19.74 -18.44
C ARG A 137 22.85 18.27 -18.06
N TYR A 138 23.83 17.89 -17.24
CA TYR A 138 23.93 16.54 -16.70
C TYR A 138 23.24 16.44 -15.35
N PRO A 139 22.72 15.25 -14.99
CA PRO A 139 22.20 15.01 -13.65
C PRO A 139 23.27 15.23 -12.57
N LYS A 140 22.86 15.80 -11.44
CA LYS A 140 23.71 15.91 -10.24
C LYS A 140 24.25 14.56 -9.77
N SER A 141 25.40 14.57 -9.11
CA SER A 141 26.03 13.34 -8.61
C SER A 141 25.13 12.59 -7.62
N THR A 142 25.39 11.29 -7.44
CA THR A 142 24.57 10.42 -6.57
C THR A 142 24.52 10.93 -5.13
N GLU A 143 25.61 11.53 -4.64
CA GLU A 143 25.72 12.11 -3.30
C GLU A 143 24.88 13.37 -3.14
N GLU A 144 24.90 14.27 -4.13
CA GLU A 144 24.08 15.48 -4.14
C GLU A 144 22.58 15.14 -4.21
N ARG A 145 22.22 14.09 -4.94
CA ARG A 145 20.85 13.56 -4.99
C ARG A 145 20.42 12.94 -3.66
N ALA A 146 21.32 12.24 -2.96
CA ALA A 146 21.03 11.65 -1.66
C ALA A 146 20.73 12.72 -0.60
N LYS A 147 21.49 13.83 -0.60
CA LYS A 147 21.24 15.00 0.26
C LYS A 147 19.89 15.69 -0.02
N MET A 148 19.37 15.55 -1.23
CA MET A 148 18.10 16.16 -1.66
C MET A 148 16.84 15.34 -1.30
N LYS A 149 16.99 14.12 -0.79
CA LYS A 149 15.86 13.26 -0.37
C LYS A 149 15.28 13.77 0.96
N SER A 150 14.42 14.78 0.93
CA SER A 150 13.83 15.34 2.16
C SER A 150 12.53 14.69 2.61
N THR A 151 11.98 13.71 1.88
CA THR A 151 10.71 13.07 2.28
C THR A 151 10.92 11.59 2.53
N PRO A 152 10.80 11.10 3.78
CA PRO A 152 10.79 9.68 4.04
C PRO A 152 9.66 9.06 3.23
N ARG A 153 9.94 7.97 2.52
CA ARG A 153 8.91 7.17 1.85
C ARG A 153 8.11 6.48 2.95
N VAL A 154 7.15 7.21 3.53
CA VAL A 154 6.28 6.74 4.63
C VAL A 154 5.66 5.40 4.26
N THR A 155 5.19 5.26 3.02
CA THR A 155 4.66 4.02 2.44
C THR A 155 5.66 2.86 2.49
N SER A 156 6.92 3.12 2.14
CA SER A 156 7.96 2.10 2.18
C SER A 156 8.31 1.73 3.62
N SER A 157 8.43 2.70 4.50
CA SER A 157 8.77 2.46 5.92
C SER A 157 7.68 1.66 6.63
N ILE A 158 6.41 1.99 6.39
CA ILE A 158 5.26 1.24 6.92
C ILE A 158 5.30 -0.21 6.46
N PHE A 159 5.57 -0.46 5.18
CA PHE A 159 5.64 -1.84 4.67
C PHE A 159 6.74 -2.66 5.38
N HIS A 160 7.93 -2.10 5.56
CA HIS A 160 9.02 -2.81 6.26
C HIS A 160 8.69 -3.08 7.72
N VAL A 161 8.08 -2.11 8.42
CA VAL A 161 7.66 -2.29 9.82
C VAL A 161 6.59 -3.37 9.94
N LEU A 162 5.56 -3.33 9.09
CA LEU A 162 4.50 -4.35 9.07
C LEU A 162 5.07 -5.73 8.71
N TYR A 163 5.94 -5.81 7.72
CA TYR A 163 6.57 -7.06 7.30
C TYR A 163 7.46 -7.64 8.41
N PHE A 164 8.26 -6.79 9.08
CA PHE A 164 9.05 -7.20 10.23
C PHE A 164 8.17 -7.72 11.38
N ALA A 165 7.09 -7.01 11.71
CA ALA A 165 6.13 -7.45 12.71
C ALA A 165 5.48 -8.80 12.34
N TYR A 166 5.14 -9.00 11.06
CA TYR A 166 4.62 -10.26 10.55
C TYR A 166 5.62 -11.41 10.68
N VAL A 167 6.87 -11.21 10.26
CA VAL A 167 7.92 -12.24 10.39
C VAL A 167 8.17 -12.59 11.86
N PHE A 168 8.27 -11.57 12.72
CA PHE A 168 8.45 -11.77 14.16
C PHE A 168 7.27 -12.53 14.79
N TYR A 169 6.04 -12.16 14.44
CA TYR A 169 4.82 -12.85 14.89
C TYR A 169 4.82 -14.33 14.49
N ASN A 170 5.14 -14.65 13.24
CA ASN A 170 5.21 -16.04 12.78
C ASN A 170 6.35 -16.81 13.48
N ALA A 171 7.50 -16.17 13.71
CA ALA A 171 8.60 -16.79 14.45
C ALA A 171 8.22 -17.06 15.92
N ALA A 172 7.55 -16.12 16.57
CA ALA A 172 7.05 -16.28 17.94
C ALA A 172 5.99 -17.39 18.03
N LEU A 173 5.10 -17.49 17.05
CA LEU A 173 4.11 -18.56 16.96
C LEU A 173 4.74 -19.94 16.76
N LEU A 174 5.70 -20.05 15.84
CA LEU A 174 6.45 -21.29 15.61
C LEU A 174 7.25 -21.71 16.85
N TYR A 175 7.75 -20.75 17.61
CA TYR A 175 8.41 -21.01 18.88
C TYR A 175 7.40 -21.49 19.93
N ALA A 176 6.27 -20.79 20.10
CA ALA A 176 5.23 -21.12 21.06
C ALA A 176 4.58 -22.48 20.77
N SER A 177 4.41 -22.85 19.49
CA SER A 177 3.84 -24.14 19.09
C SER A 177 4.72 -25.34 19.41
N ARG A 178 5.97 -25.14 19.83
CA ARG A 178 6.80 -26.24 20.37
C ARG A 178 6.42 -26.64 21.79
N TRP A 179 5.68 -25.79 22.50
CA TRP A 179 5.34 -25.94 23.91
C TRP A 179 3.85 -26.18 24.16
N ILE A 180 3.04 -26.19 23.08
CA ILE A 180 1.61 -26.53 23.06
C ILE A 180 1.48 -27.91 22.43
#